data_AF-A0A0B3AM54-F1
#
_entry.id   AF-A0A0B3AM54-F1
#
_cell.length_a   1.000
_cell.length_b   1.000
_cell.length_c   1.000
_cell.angle_alpha   90.00
_cell.angle_beta   90.00
_cell.angle_gamma   90.00
#
_symmetry.space_group_name_H-M   'P 1'
#
loop_
_entity.id
_entity.type
_entity.pdbx_description
1 polymer ?
#
loop_
_entity_poly.entity_id
_entity_poly.type
_entity_poly.pdbx_seq_one_letter_code
_entity_poly.pdbx_strand_id
1 'polypeptide(L)'
;MVIVNWPDAMANIIGSIVGGLLVAILLAIFYVLNNPKLNLVFKEKVAFALHRVSRSPKAPYRLYIRLNIYNTRNTIAHGCKVLLLRLEQKAGKRFVKIYPPVHQTLKWSFEQESEGYQGLEMPGRTRRQVDVVYAPKGSDKFFLAVPRGREQKGFPNGVYRFTVQAFGANAGTVTKQFILDWMGPFEPENIRMYKSRWFHGPKDYVTDLFSKFTLMGPR
;
A
#
# COMPACT_ATOMS: atom_id res chain seq x y z
N MET A 1 -26.15 -7.35 61.97
CA MET A 1 -27.05 -6.99 60.86
C MET A 1 -26.38 -5.87 60.10
N VAL A 2 -25.85 -6.12 58.90
CA VAL A 2 -25.17 -5.09 58.10
C VAL A 2 -26.24 -4.36 57.30
N ILE A 3 -26.52 -3.11 57.66
CA ILE A 3 -27.41 -2.24 56.89
C ILE A 3 -26.61 -1.78 55.68
N VAL A 4 -26.85 -2.40 54.53
CA VAL A 4 -26.28 -1.94 53.25
C VAL A 4 -27.01 -0.66 52.87
N ASN A 5 -26.26 0.44 52.76
CA ASN A 5 -26.81 1.71 52.30
C ASN A 5 -26.99 1.65 50.78
N TRP A 6 -28.14 1.14 50.34
CA TRP A 6 -28.49 0.92 48.94
C TRP A 6 -28.27 2.12 48.01
N PRO A 7 -28.50 3.39 48.43
CA PRO A 7 -28.21 4.55 47.58
C PRO A 7 -26.71 4.70 47.25
N ASP A 8 -25.84 4.49 48.23
CA ASP A 8 -24.38 4.59 48.06
C ASP A 8 -23.86 3.43 47.19
N ALA A 9 -24.41 2.22 47.40
CA ALA A 9 -24.08 1.06 46.58
C ALA A 9 -24.48 1.26 45.10
N MET A 10 -25.67 1.81 44.84
CA MET A 10 -26.14 2.10 43.48
C MET A 10 -25.36 3.23 42.82
N ALA A 11 -25.04 4.29 43.56
CA ALA A 11 -24.20 5.38 43.07
C ALA A 11 -22.81 4.88 42.64
N ASN A 12 -22.21 3.98 43.43
CA ASN A 12 -20.92 3.36 43.11
C ASN A 12 -21.00 2.45 41.86
N ILE A 13 -22.07 1.68 41.70
CA ILE A 13 -22.29 0.84 40.51
C ILE A 13 -22.44 1.70 39.25
N ILE A 14 -23.31 2.71 39.30
CA ILE A 14 -23.53 3.63 38.17
C ILE A 14 -22.23 4.39 37.84
N GLY A 15 -21.53 4.89 38.87
CA GLY A 15 -20.25 5.56 38.71
C GLY A 15 -19.19 4.67 38.05
N SER A 16 -19.14 3.39 38.41
CA SER A 16 -18.21 2.43 37.82
C SER A 16 -18.53 2.09 36.36
N ILE A 17 -19.82 1.96 36.02
CA ILE A 17 -20.27 1.71 34.63
C ILE A 17 -19.97 2.92 33.75
N VAL A 18 -20.35 4.13 34.19
CA VAL A 18 -20.12 5.37 33.45
C VAL A 18 -18.61 5.65 33.31
N GLY A 19 -17.86 5.48 34.39
CA GLY A 19 -16.40 5.60 34.38
C GLY A 19 -15.74 4.63 33.41
N GLY A 20 -16.14 3.36 33.44
CA GLY A 20 -15.67 2.33 32.51
C GLY A 20 -15.98 2.65 31.05
N LEU A 21 -17.19 3.13 30.76
CA LEU A 21 -17.60 3.53 29.41
C LEU A 21 -16.79 4.72 28.91
N LEU A 22 -16.57 5.74 29.74
CA LEU A 22 -15.76 6.91 29.38
C LEU A 22 -14.31 6.52 29.07
N VAL A 23 -13.70 5.66 29.90
CA VAL A 23 -12.35 5.14 29.66
C VAL A 23 -12.30 4.36 28.34
N ALA A 24 -13.28 3.50 28.07
CA ALA A 24 -13.34 2.74 26.82
C ALA A 24 -13.47 3.66 25.58
N ILE A 25 -14.30 4.69 25.65
CA ILE A 25 -14.45 5.68 24.58
C ILE A 25 -13.13 6.44 24.36
N LEU A 26 -12.48 6.91 25.43
CA LEU A 26 -11.20 7.61 25.35
C LEU A 26 -10.11 6.72 24.73
N LEU A 27 -10.04 5.45 25.13
CA LEU A 27 -9.11 4.47 24.55
C LEU A 27 -9.40 4.23 23.06
N ALA A 28 -10.67 4.11 22.66
CA ALA A 28 -11.05 3.96 21.26
C ALA A 28 -10.66 5.18 20.42
N ILE A 29 -10.89 6.39 20.92
CA ILE A 29 -10.47 7.64 20.26
C ILE A 29 -8.94 7.68 20.15
N PHE A 30 -8.23 7.39 21.24
CA PHE A 30 -6.77 7.37 21.25
C PHE A 30 -6.21 6.36 20.26
N TYR A 31 -6.80 5.17 20.18
CA TYR A 31 -6.43 4.15 19.21
C TYR A 31 -6.62 4.63 17.77
N VAL A 32 -7.79 5.22 17.44
CA VAL A 32 -8.07 5.73 16.09
C VAL A 32 -7.13 6.88 15.69
N LEU A 33 -6.81 7.77 16.63
CA LEU A 33 -5.92 8.91 16.37
C LEU A 33 -4.46 8.50 16.19
N ASN A 34 -4.02 7.49 16.96
CA ASN A 34 -2.62 7.05 16.97
C ASN A 34 -2.32 5.85 16.07
N ASN A 35 -3.32 5.22 15.45
CA ASN A 35 -3.01 4.14 14.50
C ASN A 35 -2.23 4.67 13.28
N PRO A 36 -1.13 3.99 12.91
CA PRO A 36 -0.35 4.39 11.74
C PRO A 36 -1.19 4.32 10.48
N LYS A 37 -0.93 5.26 9.55
CA LYS A 37 -1.66 5.34 8.29
C LYS A 37 -0.68 5.42 7.13
N LEU A 38 -0.66 4.34 6.35
CA LEU A 38 0.14 4.25 5.14
C LEU A 38 -0.54 4.99 3.99
N ASN A 39 0.26 5.65 3.17
CA ASN A 39 -0.18 6.30 1.94
C ASN A 39 0.77 5.96 0.79
N LEU A 40 0.20 5.58 -0.36
CA LEU A 40 0.90 5.26 -1.58
C LEU A 40 0.86 6.45 -2.53
N VAL A 41 2.02 6.99 -2.87
CA VAL A 41 2.16 8.16 -3.75
C VAL A 41 3.17 7.89 -4.85
N PHE A 42 2.75 8.14 -6.08
CA PHE A 42 3.65 8.23 -7.21
C PHE A 42 4.10 9.69 -7.38
N LYS A 43 5.42 9.91 -7.46
CA LYS A 43 6.01 11.21 -7.78
C LYS A 43 6.94 11.02 -8.97
N GLU A 44 6.50 11.47 -10.14
CA GLU A 44 7.18 11.28 -11.43
C GLU A 44 8.67 11.66 -11.41
N LYS A 45 9.01 12.82 -10.82
CA LYS A 45 10.40 13.30 -10.69
C LYS A 45 11.33 12.41 -9.87
N VAL A 46 10.81 11.49 -9.06
CA VAL A 46 11.58 10.62 -8.14
C VAL A 46 11.33 9.14 -8.44
N ALA A 47 10.60 8.85 -9.52
CA ALA A 47 10.16 7.50 -9.85
C ALA A 47 11.27 6.66 -10.47
N PHE A 48 12.16 7.29 -11.22
CA PHE A 48 13.22 6.62 -11.96
C PHE A 48 14.50 6.57 -11.14
N ALA A 49 15.07 5.38 -11.01
CA ALA A 49 16.37 5.21 -10.39
C ALA A 49 17.24 4.30 -11.23
N LEU A 50 18.39 4.79 -11.66
CA LEU A 50 19.39 4.00 -12.34
C LEU A 50 20.30 3.33 -11.30
N HIS A 51 20.34 2.00 -11.30
CA HIS A 51 21.14 1.20 -10.37
C HIS A 51 22.07 0.27 -11.13
N ARG A 52 23.32 0.16 -10.66
CA ARG A 52 24.24 -0.86 -11.14
C ARG A 52 23.88 -2.20 -10.51
N VAL A 53 23.77 -3.26 -11.32
CA VAL A 53 23.33 -4.60 -10.84
C VAL A 53 24.31 -5.22 -9.85
N SER A 54 25.57 -4.80 -9.89
CA SER A 54 26.63 -5.24 -8.99
C SER A 54 27.61 -4.09 -8.76
N ARG A 55 28.40 -4.18 -7.68
CA ARG A 55 29.55 -3.28 -7.41
C ARG A 55 30.64 -3.39 -8.49
N SER A 56 30.59 -4.43 -9.34
CA SER A 56 31.50 -4.55 -10.48
C SER A 56 31.34 -3.38 -11.46
N PRO A 57 32.44 -2.71 -11.86
CA PRO A 57 32.39 -1.62 -12.84
C PRO A 57 31.89 -2.06 -14.23
N LYS A 58 31.86 -3.36 -14.52
CA LYS A 58 31.34 -3.89 -15.79
C LYS A 58 29.86 -4.31 -15.72
N ALA A 59 29.21 -4.19 -14.56
CA ALA A 59 27.83 -4.62 -14.40
C ALA A 59 26.87 -3.69 -15.16
N PRO A 60 25.85 -4.24 -15.84
CA PRO A 60 24.88 -3.45 -16.59
C PRO A 60 24.07 -2.56 -15.64
N TYR A 61 23.63 -1.41 -16.17
CA TYR A 61 22.71 -0.54 -15.47
C TYR A 61 21.27 -1.03 -15.66
N ARG A 62 20.48 -0.99 -14.58
CA ARG A 62 19.04 -1.21 -14.59
C ARG A 62 18.32 0.06 -14.19
N LEU A 63 17.30 0.41 -14.96
CA LEU A 63 16.36 1.46 -14.62
C LEU A 63 15.21 0.85 -13.83
N TYR A 64 14.94 1.39 -12.64
CA TYR A 64 13.83 0.99 -11.79
C TYR A 64 12.75 2.06 -11.79
N ILE A 65 11.48 1.62 -11.76
CA ILE A 65 10.32 2.48 -11.49
C ILE A 65 9.85 2.22 -10.07
N ARG A 66 9.71 3.31 -9.30
CA ARG A 66 9.47 3.28 -7.86
C ARG A 66 8.19 3.95 -7.45
N LEU A 67 7.59 3.44 -6.37
CA LEU A 67 6.54 4.13 -5.64
C LEU A 67 7.07 4.61 -4.29
N ASN A 68 6.61 5.78 -3.85
CA ASN A 68 6.88 6.24 -2.50
C ASN A 68 5.75 5.80 -1.57
N ILE A 69 6.13 5.28 -0.41
CA ILE A 69 5.22 4.90 0.66
C ILE A 69 5.51 5.82 1.84
N TYR A 70 4.47 6.46 2.35
CA TYR A 70 4.56 7.36 3.49
C TYR A 70 3.80 6.79 4.67
N ASN A 71 4.41 6.79 5.85
CA ASN A 71 3.66 6.72 7.08
C ASN A 71 3.27 8.15 7.47
N THR A 72 1.97 8.47 7.36
CA THR A 72 1.45 9.83 7.54
C THR A 72 1.22 10.21 9.00
N ARG A 73 1.38 9.27 9.93
CA ARG A 73 1.16 9.46 11.37
C ARG A 73 2.48 9.44 12.12
N ASN A 74 2.45 9.75 13.42
CA ASN A 74 3.63 9.82 14.28
C ASN A 74 4.03 8.46 14.87
N THR A 75 3.22 7.44 14.68
CA THR A 75 3.41 6.10 15.24
C THR A 75 4.08 5.17 14.23
N ILE A 76 4.75 4.13 14.74
CA ILE A 76 5.46 3.15 13.91
C ILE A 76 4.46 2.19 13.26
N ALA A 77 4.63 1.93 11.96
CA ALA A 77 3.91 0.87 11.25
C ALA A 77 4.81 -0.37 11.17
N HIS A 78 4.38 -1.48 11.77
CA HIS A 78 5.16 -2.71 11.86
C HIS A 78 4.90 -3.66 10.69
N GLY A 79 5.95 -4.38 10.28
CA GLY A 79 5.84 -5.45 9.28
C GLY A 79 5.24 -5.00 7.95
N CYS A 80 5.51 -3.77 7.51
CA CYS A 80 4.92 -3.20 6.31
C CYS A 80 5.35 -4.01 5.08
N LYS A 81 4.37 -4.40 4.27
CA LYS A 81 4.57 -5.12 3.00
C LYS A 81 3.83 -4.42 1.87
N VAL A 82 4.36 -4.61 0.67
CA VAL A 82 3.78 -4.08 -0.55
C VAL A 82 3.55 -5.23 -1.53
N LEU A 83 2.34 -5.32 -2.06
CA LEU A 83 1.94 -6.37 -2.98
C LEU A 83 1.53 -5.76 -4.31
N LEU A 84 1.98 -6.37 -5.41
CA LEU A 84 1.34 -6.24 -6.71
C LEU A 84 0.18 -7.23 -6.77
N LEU A 85 -1.05 -6.71 -6.75
CA LEU A 85 -2.28 -7.51 -6.79
C LEU A 85 -2.68 -7.87 -8.21
N ARG A 86 -2.50 -6.94 -9.17
CA ARG A 86 -2.88 -7.12 -10.57
C ARG A 86 -1.93 -6.38 -11.50
N LEU A 87 -1.61 -7.02 -12.62
CA LEU A 87 -0.97 -6.41 -13.78
C LEU A 87 -1.84 -6.66 -14.99
N GLU A 88 -2.24 -5.57 -15.63
CA GLU A 88 -3.12 -5.56 -16.79
C GLU A 88 -2.45 -4.78 -17.93
N GLN A 89 -2.73 -5.16 -19.17
CA GLN A 89 -2.27 -4.46 -20.37
C GLN A 89 -3.48 -3.90 -21.12
N LYS A 90 -3.32 -2.73 -21.72
CA LYS A 90 -4.35 -2.11 -22.55
C LYS A 90 -4.50 -2.91 -23.86
N ALA A 91 -5.69 -3.44 -24.09
CA ALA A 91 -6.11 -4.08 -25.33
C ALA A 91 -7.31 -3.29 -25.89
N GLY A 92 -7.06 -2.45 -26.90
CA GLY A 92 -8.05 -1.50 -27.40
C GLY A 92 -8.49 -0.50 -26.32
N LYS A 93 -9.78 -0.54 -25.95
CA LYS A 93 -10.38 0.37 -24.95
C LYS A 93 -10.39 -0.19 -23.52
N ARG A 94 -9.97 -1.45 -23.31
CA ARG A 94 -10.04 -2.12 -22.00
C ARG A 94 -8.67 -2.53 -21.51
N PHE A 95 -8.53 -2.70 -20.19
CA PHE A 95 -7.37 -3.32 -19.57
C PHE A 95 -7.66 -4.80 -19.34
N VAL A 96 -6.79 -5.68 -19.85
CA VAL A 96 -6.91 -7.13 -19.75
C VAL A 96 -5.78 -7.64 -18.87
N LYS A 97 -6.08 -8.57 -17.96
CA LYS A 97 -5.09 -9.16 -17.06
C LYS A 97 -4.10 -10.03 -17.83
N ILE A 98 -2.80 -9.84 -17.61
CA ILE A 98 -1.74 -10.51 -18.39
C ILE A 98 -0.69 -11.25 -17.54
N TYR A 99 -0.77 -11.17 -16.22
CA TYR A 99 0.15 -11.82 -15.28
C TYR A 99 -0.65 -12.53 -14.17
N PRO A 100 -0.15 -13.65 -13.59
CA PRO A 100 -0.97 -14.57 -12.82
C PRO A 100 -1.69 -13.94 -11.64
N PRO A 101 -2.77 -14.59 -11.17
CA PRO A 101 -3.68 -14.11 -10.13
C PRO A 101 -3.09 -14.02 -8.72
N VAL A 102 -1.80 -14.30 -8.51
CA VAL A 102 -1.20 -14.37 -7.19
C VAL A 102 -0.61 -13.01 -6.80
N HIS A 103 -0.92 -12.55 -5.59
CA HIS A 103 -0.33 -11.35 -5.02
C HIS A 103 1.19 -11.53 -4.88
N GLN A 104 1.96 -10.71 -5.60
CA GLN A 104 3.43 -10.75 -5.55
C GLN A 104 3.94 -9.70 -4.59
N THR A 105 4.81 -10.08 -3.65
CA THR A 105 5.51 -9.10 -2.81
C THR A 105 6.49 -8.30 -3.66
N LEU A 106 6.43 -6.98 -3.58
CA LEU A 106 7.36 -6.07 -4.22
C LEU A 106 8.55 -5.80 -3.31
N LYS A 107 9.72 -5.55 -3.91
CA LYS A 107 10.96 -5.28 -3.17
C LYS A 107 11.01 -3.85 -2.65
N TRP A 108 11.33 -3.66 -1.38
CA TRP A 108 11.74 -2.35 -0.87
C TRP A 108 13.03 -1.88 -1.56
N SER A 109 13.01 -0.65 -2.09
CA SER A 109 14.18 -0.07 -2.76
C SER A 109 15.34 0.09 -1.77
N PHE A 110 16.55 -0.13 -2.25
CA PHE A 110 17.81 -0.03 -1.49
C PHE A 110 18.01 -1.05 -0.36
N GLU A 111 17.04 -1.93 -0.11
CA GLU A 111 17.22 -3.04 0.82
C GLU A 111 18.01 -4.19 0.16
N GLN A 112 18.77 -4.94 0.97
CA GLN A 112 19.50 -6.12 0.49
C GLN A 112 18.51 -7.14 -0.10
N GLU A 113 18.94 -7.94 -1.08
CA GLU A 113 18.01 -8.89 -1.75
C GLU A 113 17.45 -9.95 -0.80
N SER A 114 18.21 -10.37 0.22
CA SER A 114 17.79 -11.32 1.26
C SER A 114 16.70 -10.77 2.19
N GLU A 115 16.67 -9.45 2.39
CA GLU A 115 15.81 -8.77 3.37
C GLU A 115 14.68 -7.97 2.70
N GLY A 116 14.89 -7.54 1.45
CA GLY A 116 14.07 -6.53 0.79
C GLY A 116 12.62 -6.94 0.48
N TYR A 117 12.25 -8.18 0.73
CA TYR A 117 10.88 -8.70 0.61
C TYR A 117 10.21 -8.98 1.97
N GLN A 118 10.95 -8.85 3.07
CA GLN A 118 10.41 -8.99 4.40
C GLN A 118 9.58 -7.77 4.77
N GLY A 119 8.74 -7.94 5.80
CA GLY A 119 7.99 -6.81 6.35
C GLY A 119 8.96 -5.79 6.95
N LEU A 120 8.80 -4.52 6.63
CA LEU A 120 9.69 -3.46 7.09
C LEU A 120 8.99 -2.56 8.11
N GLU A 121 9.71 -2.14 9.14
CA GLU A 121 9.19 -1.14 10.07
C GLU A 121 9.31 0.26 9.47
N MET A 122 8.19 0.99 9.46
CA MET A 122 8.14 2.36 8.97
C MET A 122 7.85 3.32 10.13
N PRO A 123 8.88 4.02 10.66
CA PRO A 123 8.68 5.01 11.70
C PRO A 123 7.71 6.12 11.28
N GLY A 124 7.16 6.83 12.27
CA GLY A 124 6.22 7.92 12.01
C GLY A 124 6.80 9.02 11.12
N ARG A 125 5.98 9.60 10.25
CA ARG A 125 6.35 10.66 9.29
C ARG A 125 7.51 10.32 8.35
N THR A 126 7.81 9.04 8.16
CA THR A 126 8.89 8.61 7.25
C THR A 126 8.39 8.29 5.85
N ARG A 127 9.33 8.29 4.91
CA ARG A 127 9.14 7.86 3.52
C ARG A 127 10.06 6.69 3.22
N ARG A 128 9.50 5.64 2.62
CA ARG A 128 10.24 4.53 2.02
C ARG A 128 9.88 4.41 0.54
N GLN A 129 10.70 3.67 -0.21
CA GLN A 129 10.50 3.44 -1.63
C GLN A 129 10.38 1.95 -1.91
N VAL A 130 9.54 1.59 -2.85
CA VAL A 130 9.37 0.22 -3.33
C VAL A 130 9.61 0.18 -4.83
N ASP A 131 10.39 -0.79 -5.28
CA ASP A 131 10.63 -1.06 -6.69
C ASP A 131 9.44 -1.84 -7.26
N VAL A 132 8.84 -1.38 -8.36
CA VAL A 132 7.69 -2.04 -8.99
C VAL A 132 8.14 -2.85 -10.19
N VAL A 133 8.88 -2.20 -11.09
CA VAL A 133 9.43 -2.80 -12.30
C VAL A 133 10.86 -2.33 -12.50
N TYR A 134 11.61 -3.11 -13.27
CA TYR A 134 12.94 -2.75 -13.71
C TYR A 134 13.18 -3.24 -15.13
N ALA A 135 14.10 -2.58 -15.83
CA ALA A 135 14.63 -3.07 -17.10
C ALA A 135 16.11 -2.73 -17.21
N PRO A 136 16.91 -3.50 -17.97
CA PRO A 136 18.18 -3.00 -18.49
C PRO A 136 17.95 -1.68 -19.25
N LYS A 137 18.90 -0.74 -19.13
CA LYS A 137 18.79 0.53 -19.86
C LYS A 137 18.64 0.27 -21.37
N GLY A 138 17.67 0.94 -22.01
CA GLY A 138 17.42 0.81 -23.44
C GLY A 138 16.73 -0.50 -23.87
N SER A 139 16.28 -1.33 -22.92
CA SER A 139 15.59 -2.58 -23.25
C SER A 139 14.22 -2.34 -23.89
N ASP A 140 13.80 -3.28 -24.73
CA ASP A 140 12.46 -3.41 -25.31
C ASP A 140 11.46 -4.12 -24.37
N LYS A 141 11.92 -4.60 -23.21
CA LYS A 141 11.10 -5.28 -22.20
C LYS A 141 11.40 -4.81 -20.79
N PHE A 142 10.38 -4.77 -19.93
CA PHE A 142 10.57 -4.65 -18.48
C PHE A 142 10.25 -5.95 -17.75
N PHE A 143 10.72 -6.03 -16.51
CA PHE A 143 10.50 -7.14 -15.58
C PHE A 143 9.92 -6.62 -14.26
N LEU A 144 9.22 -7.47 -13.53
CA LEU A 144 8.67 -7.12 -12.22
C LEU A 144 9.75 -7.22 -11.13
N ALA A 145 9.81 -6.25 -10.23
CA ALA A 145 10.74 -6.26 -9.09
C ALA A 145 10.24 -7.15 -7.93
N VAL A 146 10.15 -8.46 -8.19
CA VAL A 146 9.63 -9.50 -7.29
C VAL A 146 10.74 -10.51 -6.90
N PRO A 147 10.57 -11.31 -5.82
CA PRO A 147 11.59 -12.25 -5.35
C PRO A 147 12.15 -13.18 -6.44
N ARG A 148 13.45 -13.49 -6.35
CA ARG A 148 14.11 -14.46 -7.23
C ARG A 148 13.51 -15.86 -7.03
N GLY A 149 13.47 -16.67 -8.08
CA GLY A 149 12.92 -18.03 -8.08
C GLY A 149 11.59 -18.21 -8.81
N ARG A 150 10.99 -17.12 -9.33
CA ARG A 150 9.91 -17.19 -10.31
C ARG A 150 10.45 -16.76 -11.66
N GLU A 151 10.12 -17.52 -12.70
CA GLU A 151 10.44 -17.14 -14.08
C GLU A 151 9.79 -15.78 -14.38
N GLN A 152 10.62 -14.74 -14.55
CA GLN A 152 10.13 -13.40 -14.80
C GLN A 152 9.90 -13.24 -16.30
N LYS A 153 8.63 -13.37 -16.71
CA LYS A 153 8.21 -13.01 -18.07
C LYS A 153 8.55 -11.53 -18.31
N GLY A 154 9.32 -11.27 -19.36
CA GLY A 154 9.56 -9.91 -19.85
C GLY A 154 8.29 -9.36 -20.52
N PHE A 155 7.92 -8.14 -20.19
CA PHE A 155 6.76 -7.46 -20.76
C PHE A 155 7.21 -6.45 -21.81
N PRO A 156 6.67 -6.50 -23.04
CA PRO A 156 7.06 -5.59 -24.12
C PRO A 156 6.58 -4.15 -23.86
N ASN A 157 6.88 -3.26 -24.80
CA ASN A 157 6.33 -1.90 -24.82
C ASN A 157 4.79 -1.89 -24.84
N GLY A 158 4.19 -0.85 -24.24
CA GLY A 158 2.75 -0.69 -24.21
C GLY A 158 2.24 0.02 -22.96
N VAL A 159 0.91 0.00 -22.81
CA VAL A 159 0.23 0.64 -21.68
C VAL A 159 -0.21 -0.40 -20.66
N TYR A 160 0.28 -0.28 -19.44
CA TYR A 160 0.06 -1.22 -18.36
C TYR A 160 -0.64 -0.57 -17.18
N ARG A 161 -1.48 -1.32 -16.46
CA ARG A 161 -2.09 -0.90 -15.21
C ARG A 161 -1.67 -1.83 -14.08
N PHE A 162 -1.09 -1.23 -13.05
CA PHE A 162 -0.63 -1.88 -11.84
C PHE A 162 -1.62 -1.60 -10.73
N THR A 163 -2.14 -2.64 -10.08
CA THR A 163 -2.88 -2.50 -8.81
C THR A 163 -1.94 -2.89 -7.67
N VAL A 164 -1.52 -1.90 -6.88
CA VAL A 164 -0.55 -2.08 -5.80
C VAL A 164 -1.23 -1.84 -4.46
N GLN A 165 -0.94 -2.69 -3.48
CA GLN A 165 -1.45 -2.60 -2.13
C GLN A 165 -0.31 -2.55 -1.14
N ALA A 166 -0.37 -1.65 -0.17
CA ALA A 166 0.51 -1.63 0.98
C ALA A 166 -0.30 -1.82 2.26
N PHE A 167 0.26 -2.57 3.20
CA PHE A 167 -0.36 -2.85 4.51
C PHE A 167 0.73 -3.06 5.56
N GLY A 168 0.37 -2.95 6.83
CA GLY A 168 1.23 -3.30 7.97
C GLY A 168 0.41 -4.03 9.03
N ALA A 169 1.07 -4.65 10.01
CA ALA A 169 0.40 -5.43 11.05
C ALA A 169 -0.58 -4.59 11.90
N ASN A 170 -0.18 -3.36 12.21
CA ASN A 170 -0.97 -2.38 12.96
C ASN A 170 -1.40 -1.18 12.09
N ALA A 171 -1.22 -1.26 10.77
CA ALA A 171 -1.53 -0.18 9.85
C ALA A 171 -2.62 -0.60 8.86
N GLY A 172 -3.60 0.27 8.66
CA GLY A 172 -4.66 0.03 7.69
C GLY A 172 -4.12 -0.17 6.27
N THR A 173 -4.83 -0.98 5.48
CA THR A 173 -4.46 -1.27 4.09
C THR A 173 -4.76 -0.09 3.16
N VAL A 174 -3.84 0.19 2.25
CA VAL A 174 -4.00 1.17 1.16
C VAL A 174 -3.78 0.48 -0.18
N THR A 175 -4.75 0.61 -1.09
CA THR A 175 -4.64 0.10 -2.46
C THR A 175 -4.75 1.27 -3.44
N LYS A 176 -3.86 1.30 -4.43
CA LYS A 176 -3.84 2.29 -5.49
C LYS A 176 -3.58 1.63 -6.83
N GLN A 177 -4.10 2.27 -7.88
CA GLN A 177 -3.83 1.90 -9.26
C GLN A 177 -2.98 2.95 -9.94
N PHE A 178 -2.01 2.47 -10.72
CA PHE A 178 -1.12 3.31 -11.50
C PHE A 178 -1.09 2.79 -12.94
N ILE A 179 -1.04 3.70 -13.90
CA ILE A 179 -0.89 3.40 -15.31
C ILE A 179 0.53 3.77 -15.71
N LEU A 180 1.20 2.84 -16.37
CA LEU A 180 2.47 3.03 -17.05
C LEU A 180 2.18 3.07 -18.55
N ASP A 181 2.40 4.21 -19.16
CA ASP A 181 2.32 4.42 -20.60
C ASP A 181 3.75 4.49 -21.12
N TRP A 182 4.17 3.43 -21.81
CA TRP A 182 5.55 3.25 -22.25
C TRP A 182 5.62 3.09 -23.77
N MET A 183 6.35 4.01 -24.39
CA MET A 183 6.49 4.12 -25.84
C MET A 183 7.96 4.15 -26.25
N GLY A 184 8.51 3.02 -26.68
CA GLY A 184 9.90 2.93 -27.19
C GLY A 184 10.84 2.18 -26.25
N PRO A 185 12.17 2.45 -26.30
CA PRO A 185 13.13 1.89 -25.36
C PRO A 185 12.81 2.25 -23.90
N PHE A 186 13.19 1.40 -22.94
CA PHE A 186 12.91 1.62 -21.52
C PHE A 186 13.84 2.70 -20.92
N GLU A 187 13.49 3.96 -21.18
CA GLU A 187 14.19 5.17 -20.78
C GLU A 187 13.20 6.20 -20.22
N PRO A 188 13.59 7.07 -19.26
CA PRO A 188 12.68 8.00 -18.59
C PRO A 188 11.84 8.87 -19.54
N GLU A 189 12.41 9.32 -20.65
CA GLU A 189 11.76 10.13 -21.69
C GLU A 189 10.61 9.40 -22.43
N ASN A 190 10.69 8.07 -22.49
CA ASN A 190 9.75 7.20 -23.19
C ASN A 190 8.67 6.64 -22.27
N ILE A 191 8.74 6.95 -20.98
CA ILE A 191 7.90 6.37 -19.95
C ILE A 191 7.13 7.47 -19.23
N ARG A 192 5.80 7.35 -19.25
CA ARG A 192 4.90 8.18 -18.43
C ARG A 192 4.18 7.30 -17.44
N MET A 193 4.14 7.70 -16.18
CA MET A 193 3.38 6.95 -15.18
C MET A 193 2.51 7.89 -14.36
N TYR A 194 1.27 7.49 -14.13
CA TYR A 194 0.29 8.33 -13.46
C TYR A 194 -0.72 7.51 -12.68
N LYS A 195 -1.33 8.12 -11.67
CA LYS A 195 -2.39 7.49 -10.89
C LYS A 195 -3.63 7.30 -11.77
N SER A 196 -4.21 6.11 -11.75
CA SER A 196 -5.51 5.86 -12.37
C SER A 196 -6.60 6.68 -11.66
N ARG A 197 -7.38 7.46 -12.41
CA ARG A 197 -8.50 8.25 -11.86
C ARG A 197 -9.70 7.39 -11.44
N TRP A 198 -9.79 6.14 -11.92
CA TRP A 198 -10.99 5.30 -11.87
C TRP A 198 -10.94 4.15 -10.84
N PHE A 199 -10.19 4.29 -9.75
CA PHE A 199 -10.18 3.23 -8.73
C PHE A 199 -11.30 3.44 -7.72
N HIS A 200 -12.40 2.71 -7.90
CA HIS A 200 -13.37 2.44 -6.83
C HIS A 200 -12.76 1.31 -5.99
N GLY A 201 -12.29 1.66 -4.79
CA GLY A 201 -11.69 0.66 -3.92
C GLY A 201 -12.76 -0.29 -3.40
N PRO A 202 -12.38 -1.44 -2.80
CA PRO A 202 -13.34 -2.26 -2.05
C PRO A 202 -13.94 -1.54 -0.82
N LYS A 203 -13.52 -0.30 -0.52
CA LYS A 203 -14.10 0.55 0.54
C LYS A 203 -15.42 1.21 0.12
N ASP A 204 -15.72 1.32 -1.17
CA ASP A 204 -16.92 2.02 -1.62
C ASP A 204 -18.20 1.17 -1.48
N TYR A 205 -18.08 -0.13 -1.19
CA TYR A 205 -19.23 -0.98 -0.87
C TYR A 205 -19.68 -0.89 0.60
N VAL A 206 -18.79 -0.54 1.54
CA VAL A 206 -19.15 -0.50 2.96
C VAL A 206 -19.84 0.83 3.30
N THR A 207 -19.41 1.94 2.71
CA THR A 207 -20.10 3.23 2.87
C THR A 207 -21.47 3.28 2.20
N ASP A 208 -21.73 2.49 1.15
CA ASP A 208 -23.05 2.41 0.52
C ASP A 208 -24.03 1.46 1.25
N LEU A 209 -23.51 0.55 2.08
CA LEU A 209 -24.35 -0.22 3.02
C LEU A 209 -24.76 0.63 4.22
N PHE A 210 -23.86 1.44 4.80
CA PHE A 210 -24.23 2.30 5.94
C PHE A 210 -25.11 3.49 5.56
N SER A 211 -25.00 4.04 4.35
CA SER A 211 -25.95 5.06 3.86
C SER A 211 -27.37 4.50 3.67
N LYS A 212 -27.51 3.22 3.28
CA LYS A 212 -28.80 2.53 3.18
C LYS A 212 -29.40 2.11 4.52
N PHE A 213 -28.58 1.84 5.54
CA PHE A 213 -29.09 1.53 6.88
C PHE A 213 -29.46 2.77 7.72
N THR A 214 -29.05 3.98 7.32
CA THR A 214 -29.40 5.22 8.05
C THR A 214 -30.74 5.83 7.59
N LEU A 215 -31.40 5.26 6.58
CA LEU A 215 -32.70 5.73 6.05
C LEU A 215 -33.90 4.86 6.43
N MET A 216 -33.73 3.85 7.28
CA MET A 216 -34.85 3.15 7.91
C MET A 216 -34.94 3.53 9.39
N GLY A 217 -35.38 4.76 9.63
CA GLY A 217 -36.00 5.12 10.92
C GLY A 217 -37.34 4.40 11.06
N PRO A 218 -37.79 4.13 12.31
CA PRO A 218 -39.00 3.36 12.56
C PRO A 218 -40.22 4.10 11.99
N ARG A 219 -41.05 3.38 11.24
CA ARG A 219 -42.47 3.70 11.11
C ARG A 219 -43.23 2.98 12.21
#